data_AF-A0A830BA66-F1
#
_entry.id   AF-A0A830BA66-F1
#
_cell.length_a   1.000
_cell.length_b   1.000
_cell.length_c   1.000
_cell.angle_alpha   90.00
_cell.angle_beta   90.00
_cell.angle_gamma   90.00
#
_symmetry.space_group_name_H-M   'P 1'
#
loop_
_entity.id
_entity.type
_entity.pdbx_description
1 polymer ?
#
loop_
_entity_poly.entity_id
_entity_poly.type
_entity_poly.pdbx_seq_one_letter_code
_entity_poly.pdbx_strand_id
1 'polypeptide(L)'
;MGISFSSGTTTRRRTPTHPYPPPHPDDGLLPPYPPYFGVPFELQPPLPQPCAEQKAAKVVNSDVNVHKDTLRLEIDELYPDHYLVSFVFDALVDGSITICYFAKEESHQRFVPLFPETYVPVKVPFKKGLHQEFRQPSRTGIALHYFSLDDLSNSSSREDVFPIVISADTCSTPYVFSDRSYLLAPQMQITQVVVAKNHDGHFTAKVVRQLLCTDDTCYELRDIYGLGKSGPGFNDSGSGKDCAKALRLQSNKCPVCREIIESLLEIKTDNTESEIYSLSVIA
;
A
#
# COMPACT_ATOMS: atom_id res chain seq x y z
N MET A 1 0.04 -11.59 -78.75
CA MET A 1 0.13 -10.37 -77.92
C MET A 1 1.42 -10.48 -77.12
N GLY A 2 2.42 -9.61 -77.20
CA GLY A 2 2.50 -8.30 -77.86
C GLY A 2 3.23 -7.32 -76.92
N ILE A 3 4.51 -7.05 -77.22
CA ILE A 3 5.32 -5.83 -76.95
C ILE A 3 4.76 -4.73 -76.01
N SER A 4 5.53 -4.03 -75.15
CA SER A 4 6.99 -3.78 -75.10
C SER A 4 7.40 -3.07 -73.79
N PHE A 5 8.71 -2.96 -73.52
CA PHE A 5 9.29 -2.09 -72.48
C PHE A 5 9.13 -0.58 -72.79
N SER A 6 9.11 0.25 -71.76
CA SER A 6 9.52 1.67 -71.83
C SER A 6 10.10 2.16 -70.48
N SER A 7 10.91 3.22 -70.53
CA SER A 7 11.86 3.62 -69.47
C SER A 7 11.55 5.00 -68.87
N GLY A 8 12.07 5.26 -67.67
CA GLY A 8 12.04 6.58 -67.00
C GLY A 8 10.75 6.84 -66.18
N THR A 9 10.76 7.66 -65.14
CA THR A 9 11.73 8.71 -64.77
C THR A 9 11.76 8.92 -63.26
N THR A 10 12.95 9.15 -62.69
CA THR A 10 13.17 9.46 -61.27
C THR A 10 12.51 10.78 -60.87
N THR A 11 11.43 10.72 -60.08
CA THR A 11 10.78 11.92 -59.50
C THR A 11 11.04 12.01 -58.00
N ARG A 12 12.01 12.85 -57.65
CA ARG A 12 12.46 13.18 -56.28
C ARG A 12 11.32 13.80 -55.45
N ARG A 13 10.66 13.01 -54.57
CA ARG A 13 9.69 13.56 -53.60
C ARG A 13 10.41 14.46 -52.59
N ARG A 14 9.93 15.70 -52.47
CA ARG A 14 10.46 16.73 -51.57
C ARG A 14 9.81 16.60 -50.19
N THR A 15 10.59 16.82 -49.14
CA THR A 15 10.11 17.02 -47.77
C THR A 15 9.30 18.32 -47.67
N PRO A 16 8.26 18.39 -46.80
CA PRO A 16 7.49 19.61 -46.61
C PRO A 16 8.26 20.58 -45.69
N THR A 17 8.63 21.74 -46.22
CA THR A 17 9.24 22.85 -45.47
C THR A 17 8.17 23.82 -44.97
N HIS A 18 8.21 24.14 -43.67
CA HIS A 18 7.34 25.14 -43.05
C HIS A 18 7.55 26.55 -43.68
N PRO A 19 6.50 27.33 -43.99
CA PRO A 19 6.65 28.70 -44.44
C PRO A 19 7.04 29.64 -43.29
N TYR A 20 7.99 30.55 -43.53
CA TYR A 20 8.27 31.69 -42.66
C TYR A 20 7.23 32.81 -42.87
N PRO A 21 6.92 33.63 -41.84
CA PRO A 21 6.13 34.84 -42.00
C PRO A 21 6.93 35.98 -42.70
N PRO A 22 6.26 36.95 -43.35
CA PRO A 22 6.91 38.03 -44.08
C PRO A 22 7.47 39.13 -43.17
N PRO A 23 8.44 39.95 -43.66
CA PRO A 23 9.00 41.07 -42.91
C PRO A 23 8.04 42.26 -42.84
N HIS A 24 8.06 42.99 -41.72
CA HIS A 24 7.35 44.25 -41.54
C HIS A 24 8.16 45.45 -42.06
N PRO A 25 7.52 46.58 -42.42
CA PRO A 25 8.20 47.77 -42.92
C PRO A 25 8.95 48.56 -41.83
N ASP A 26 9.93 49.32 -42.29
CA ASP A 26 10.78 50.26 -41.54
C ASP A 26 10.00 51.51 -41.11
N ASP A 27 10.32 52.08 -39.94
CA ASP A 27 10.13 53.52 -39.64
C ASP A 27 10.76 53.92 -38.28
N GLY A 28 11.89 54.65 -38.35
CA GLY A 28 12.08 55.91 -37.61
C GLY A 28 12.34 55.92 -36.08
N LEU A 29 13.61 56.14 -35.72
CA LEU A 29 14.08 57.03 -34.62
C LEU A 29 13.62 56.76 -33.17
N LEU A 30 14.51 56.15 -32.36
CA LEU A 30 14.42 56.16 -30.89
C LEU A 30 15.31 57.25 -30.26
N PRO A 31 14.77 58.13 -29.38
CA PRO A 31 15.59 58.94 -28.47
C PRO A 31 16.03 58.13 -27.22
N PRO A 32 17.08 58.57 -26.49
CA PRO A 32 17.69 57.77 -25.43
C PRO A 32 16.84 57.67 -24.15
N TYR A 33 16.90 56.49 -23.51
CA TYR A 33 16.24 56.22 -22.23
C TYR A 33 16.79 57.10 -21.08
N PRO A 34 15.92 57.60 -20.17
CA PRO A 34 16.37 58.11 -18.88
C PRO A 34 16.70 56.95 -17.92
N PRO A 35 17.63 57.12 -16.95
CA PRO A 35 17.96 56.09 -15.99
C PRO A 35 16.81 55.91 -14.98
N TYR A 36 16.25 54.69 -14.91
CA TYR A 36 15.30 54.34 -13.85
C TYR A 36 16.02 54.26 -12.50
N PHE A 37 15.64 55.13 -11.58
CA PHE A 37 16.00 54.99 -10.17
C PHE A 37 15.35 53.72 -9.62
N GLY A 38 16.14 52.89 -8.92
CA GLY A 38 15.67 51.64 -8.34
C GLY A 38 14.68 51.87 -7.21
N VAL A 39 13.49 51.29 -7.32
CA VAL A 39 12.53 51.16 -6.22
C VAL A 39 12.84 49.84 -5.49
N PRO A 40 13.03 49.82 -4.16
CA PRO A 40 13.19 48.57 -3.43
C PRO A 40 11.91 47.73 -3.54
N PHE A 41 12.06 46.46 -3.92
CA PHE A 41 10.96 45.51 -3.94
C PHE A 41 10.66 45.08 -2.50
N GLU A 42 9.65 45.67 -1.85
CA GLU A 42 9.20 45.17 -0.56
C GLU A 42 8.65 43.75 -0.73
N LEU A 43 9.29 42.79 -0.05
CA LEU A 43 8.80 41.43 0.06
C LEU A 43 7.54 41.42 0.94
N GLN A 44 6.37 41.40 0.30
CA GLN A 44 5.12 41.18 1.02
C GLN A 44 5.20 39.86 1.81
N PRO A 45 4.78 39.82 3.09
CA PRO A 45 4.70 38.58 3.84
C PRO A 45 3.77 37.58 3.11
N PRO A 46 4.12 36.29 3.05
CA PRO A 46 3.23 35.30 2.46
C PRO A 46 1.91 35.28 3.23
N LEU A 47 0.81 35.52 2.51
CA LEU A 47 -0.54 35.46 3.08
C LEU A 47 -0.75 34.12 3.80
N PRO A 48 -1.43 34.08 4.96
CA PRO A 48 -1.81 32.83 5.59
C PRO A 48 -2.60 31.99 4.59
N GLN A 49 -2.06 30.84 4.20
CA GLN A 49 -2.78 29.89 3.38
C GLN A 49 -4.08 29.53 4.12
N PRO A 50 -5.25 29.50 3.45
CA PRO A 50 -6.47 29.02 4.08
C PRO A 50 -6.19 27.66 4.68
N CYS A 51 -6.33 27.53 6.00
CA CYS A 51 -6.13 26.25 6.67
C CYS A 51 -7.11 25.27 6.05
N ALA A 52 -6.60 24.27 5.32
CA ALA A 52 -7.45 23.30 4.65
C ALA A 52 -8.38 22.68 5.69
N GLU A 53 -9.69 22.71 5.46
CA GLU A 53 -10.68 22.15 6.38
C GLU A 53 -10.29 20.71 6.70
N GLN A 54 -9.82 20.48 7.92
CA GLN A 54 -9.43 19.17 8.40
C GLN A 54 -10.71 18.36 8.61
N LYS A 55 -11.20 17.73 7.54
CA LYS A 55 -12.30 16.77 7.61
C LYS A 55 -11.94 15.73 8.66
N ALA A 56 -12.81 15.56 9.65
CA ALA A 56 -12.63 14.58 10.71
C ALA A 56 -12.41 13.19 10.09
N ALA A 57 -11.31 12.54 10.46
CA ALA A 57 -10.99 11.21 9.98
C ALA A 57 -11.98 10.20 10.59
N LYS A 58 -12.70 9.46 9.74
CA LYS A 58 -13.47 8.29 10.18
C LYS A 58 -12.47 7.20 10.56
N VAL A 59 -12.42 6.84 11.84
CA VAL A 59 -11.68 5.65 12.29
C VAL A 59 -12.40 4.42 11.75
N VAL A 60 -11.65 3.55 11.06
CA VAL A 60 -12.12 2.26 10.56
C VAL A 60 -11.25 1.19 11.23
N ASN A 61 -11.88 0.28 11.97
CA ASN A 61 -11.19 -0.84 12.61
C ASN A 61 -11.10 -2.00 11.63
N SER A 62 -9.97 -2.70 11.59
CA SER A 62 -9.77 -3.90 10.77
C SER A 62 -10.08 -5.13 11.61
N ASP A 63 -11.14 -5.87 11.26
CA ASP A 63 -11.55 -7.07 12.02
C ASP A 63 -10.67 -8.30 11.72
N VAL A 64 -9.90 -8.23 10.63
CA VAL A 64 -8.83 -9.16 10.24
C VAL A 64 -7.63 -8.37 9.70
N ASN A 65 -6.41 -8.86 9.92
CA ASN A 65 -5.18 -8.22 9.46
C ASN A 65 -4.10 -9.25 9.06
N VAL A 66 -3.84 -9.39 7.76
CA VAL A 66 -2.74 -10.16 7.15
C VAL A 66 -1.44 -9.36 7.25
N HIS A 67 -0.44 -9.91 7.95
CA HIS A 67 0.84 -9.24 8.18
C HIS A 67 1.73 -9.36 6.94
N LYS A 68 1.71 -8.35 6.08
CA LYS A 68 2.43 -8.31 4.79
C LYS A 68 3.91 -8.75 4.85
N ASP A 69 4.62 -8.40 5.91
CA ASP A 69 6.07 -8.64 6.06
C ASP A 69 6.38 -10.09 6.49
N THR A 70 5.35 -10.87 6.82
CA THR A 70 5.46 -12.29 7.19
C THR A 70 5.14 -13.23 6.01
N LEU A 71 4.68 -12.68 4.89
CA LEU A 71 4.18 -13.44 3.74
C LEU A 71 5.34 -14.11 2.98
N ARG A 72 5.25 -15.43 2.81
CA ARG A 72 6.27 -16.28 2.19
C ARG A 72 5.69 -17.15 1.08
N LEU A 73 6.60 -17.61 0.22
CA LEU A 73 6.36 -18.69 -0.74
C LEU A 73 7.20 -19.88 -0.30
N GLU A 74 6.53 -21.00 -0.02
CA GLU A 74 7.14 -22.25 0.41
C GLU A 74 7.00 -23.30 -0.68
N ILE A 75 7.97 -24.19 -0.84
CA ILE A 75 7.85 -25.34 -1.74
C ILE A 75 6.89 -26.35 -1.10
N ASP A 76 5.96 -26.91 -1.88
CA ASP A 76 5.13 -28.02 -1.42
C ASP A 76 5.95 -29.32 -1.37
N GLU A 77 6.19 -29.86 -0.18
CA GLU A 77 6.91 -31.13 0.02
C GLU A 77 6.32 -32.30 -0.76
N LEU A 78 5.00 -32.28 -1.03
CA LEU A 78 4.33 -33.32 -1.81
C LEU A 78 4.39 -33.08 -3.33
N TYR A 79 4.64 -31.84 -3.77
CA TYR A 79 4.68 -31.42 -5.18
C TYR A 79 5.81 -30.37 -5.37
N PRO A 80 7.09 -30.77 -5.43
CA PRO A 80 8.22 -29.84 -5.29
C PRO A 80 8.34 -28.70 -6.33
N ASP A 81 7.63 -28.80 -7.45
CA ASP A 81 7.57 -27.74 -8.47
C ASP A 81 6.56 -26.61 -8.12
N HIS A 82 5.73 -26.81 -7.10
CA HIS A 82 4.63 -25.92 -6.71
C HIS A 82 4.96 -25.14 -5.44
N TYR A 83 4.49 -23.89 -5.41
CA TYR A 83 4.66 -22.97 -4.30
C TYR A 83 3.34 -22.72 -3.56
N LEU A 84 3.38 -22.86 -2.24
CA LEU A 84 2.31 -22.57 -1.29
C LEU A 84 2.53 -21.18 -0.69
N VAL A 85 1.42 -20.49 -0.40
CA VAL A 85 1.43 -19.22 0.33
C VAL A 85 1.34 -19.48 1.84
N SER A 86 2.20 -18.84 2.62
CA SER A 86 2.10 -18.79 4.09
C SER A 86 2.27 -17.37 4.61
N PHE A 87 1.65 -17.05 5.75
CA PHE A 87 1.74 -15.75 6.44
C PHE A 87 1.16 -15.81 7.86
N VAL A 88 1.48 -14.82 8.68
CA VAL A 88 0.81 -14.56 9.97
C VAL A 88 -0.33 -13.55 9.78
N PHE A 89 -1.40 -13.72 10.55
CA PHE A 89 -2.53 -12.79 10.58
C PHE A 89 -3.14 -12.68 11.99
N ASP A 90 -3.81 -11.55 12.24
CA ASP A 90 -4.70 -11.36 13.39
C ASP A 90 -6.16 -11.42 12.92
N ALA A 91 -7.06 -11.97 13.74
CA ALA A 91 -8.49 -11.94 13.51
C ALA A 91 -9.25 -11.73 14.83
N LEU A 92 -10.12 -10.71 14.88
CA LEU A 92 -10.97 -10.41 16.04
C LEU A 92 -12.28 -11.24 16.02
N VAL A 93 -12.66 -11.72 14.83
CA VAL A 93 -13.87 -12.49 14.54
C VAL A 93 -13.53 -13.75 13.73
N ASP A 94 -14.46 -14.70 13.64
CA ASP A 94 -14.32 -15.87 12.77
C ASP A 94 -14.46 -15.46 11.29
N GLY A 95 -13.84 -16.24 10.40
CA GLY A 95 -13.82 -15.90 8.97
C GLY A 95 -13.11 -16.95 8.12
N SER A 96 -12.58 -16.53 6.98
CA SER A 96 -11.86 -17.38 6.06
C SER A 96 -10.82 -16.63 5.22
N ILE A 97 -9.79 -17.35 4.78
CA ILE A 97 -8.78 -16.89 3.84
C ILE A 97 -9.03 -17.57 2.51
N THR A 98 -9.04 -16.78 1.43
CA THR A 98 -9.14 -17.26 0.05
C THR A 98 -7.88 -16.88 -0.71
N ILE A 99 -7.21 -17.86 -1.32
CA ILE A 99 -6.06 -17.66 -2.21
C ILE A 99 -6.53 -17.76 -3.66
N CYS A 100 -6.30 -16.71 -4.45
CA CYS A 100 -6.57 -16.65 -5.89
C CYS A 100 -5.27 -16.43 -6.65
N TYR A 101 -5.06 -17.18 -7.74
CA TYR A 101 -3.91 -17.01 -8.63
C TYR A 101 -4.29 -16.32 -9.94
N PHE A 102 -3.40 -15.47 -10.45
CA PHE A 102 -3.58 -14.68 -11.68
C PHE A 102 -4.97 -14.05 -11.74
N ALA A 103 -5.30 -13.26 -10.73
CA ALA A 103 -6.62 -12.66 -10.59
C ALA A 103 -6.61 -11.21 -11.07
N LYS A 104 -7.58 -10.89 -11.92
CA LYS A 104 -7.82 -9.55 -12.45
C LYS A 104 -8.70 -8.73 -11.49
N GLU A 105 -8.28 -7.51 -11.19
CA GLU A 105 -9.09 -6.49 -10.51
C GLU A 105 -10.18 -5.99 -11.47
N GLU A 106 -11.42 -5.98 -10.99
CA GLU A 106 -12.57 -5.36 -11.64
C GLU A 106 -13.19 -4.28 -10.74
N SER A 107 -14.25 -3.64 -11.23
CA SER A 107 -15.11 -2.73 -10.47
C SER A 107 -15.48 -3.28 -9.09
N HIS A 108 -15.59 -2.39 -8.11
CA HIS A 108 -15.91 -2.73 -6.71
C HIS A 108 -14.92 -3.70 -6.05
N GLN A 109 -13.64 -3.65 -6.44
CA GLN A 109 -12.57 -4.44 -5.81
C GLN A 109 -12.78 -5.95 -5.92
N ARG A 110 -13.51 -6.39 -6.97
CA ARG A 110 -13.76 -7.80 -7.27
C ARG A 110 -12.53 -8.40 -7.97
N PHE A 111 -12.10 -9.58 -7.55
CA PHE A 111 -10.99 -10.30 -8.16
C PHE A 111 -11.48 -11.55 -8.88
N VAL A 112 -11.18 -11.66 -10.17
CA VAL A 112 -11.59 -12.78 -11.02
C VAL A 112 -10.35 -13.54 -11.48
N PRO A 113 -10.18 -14.83 -11.13
CA PRO A 113 -9.07 -15.63 -11.63
C PRO A 113 -9.17 -15.78 -13.15
N LEU A 114 -8.05 -15.62 -13.86
CA LEU A 114 -7.98 -15.77 -15.32
C LEU A 114 -8.04 -17.24 -15.78
N PHE A 115 -7.71 -18.19 -14.89
CA PHE A 115 -7.64 -19.62 -15.19
C PHE A 115 -8.39 -20.46 -14.12
N PRO A 116 -9.70 -20.23 -13.89
CA PRO A 116 -10.45 -20.84 -12.79
C PRO A 116 -10.51 -22.37 -12.85
N GLU A 117 -10.37 -22.98 -14.02
CA GLU A 117 -10.36 -24.43 -14.22
C GLU A 117 -9.04 -25.09 -13.80
N THR A 118 -7.93 -24.35 -13.91
CA THR A 118 -6.58 -24.82 -13.56
C THR A 118 -6.22 -24.47 -12.11
N TYR A 119 -6.58 -23.26 -11.69
CA TYR A 119 -6.25 -22.70 -10.37
C TYR A 119 -7.55 -22.30 -9.65
N VAL A 120 -8.31 -23.31 -9.22
CA VAL A 120 -9.53 -23.12 -8.43
C VAL A 120 -9.16 -22.39 -7.12
N PRO A 121 -9.80 -21.25 -6.79
CA PRO A 121 -9.52 -20.51 -5.56
C PRO A 121 -9.68 -21.35 -4.30
N VAL A 122 -8.69 -21.28 -3.42
CA VAL A 122 -8.60 -22.12 -2.22
C VAL A 122 -9.12 -21.33 -1.04
N LYS A 123 -10.30 -21.70 -0.52
CA LYS A 123 -10.93 -21.07 0.64
C LYS A 123 -10.80 -21.92 1.90
N VAL A 124 -10.19 -21.37 2.95
CA VAL A 124 -9.90 -22.04 4.22
C VAL A 124 -10.51 -21.26 5.38
N PRO A 125 -11.36 -21.87 6.23
CA PRO A 125 -11.93 -21.20 7.39
C PRO A 125 -10.92 -21.05 8.54
N PHE A 126 -11.05 -19.97 9.31
CA PHE A 126 -10.30 -19.73 10.54
C PHE A 126 -11.23 -19.34 11.70
N LYS A 127 -10.68 -19.35 12.92
CA LYS A 127 -11.34 -18.83 14.13
C LYS A 127 -10.71 -17.51 14.55
N LYS A 128 -11.41 -16.71 15.35
CA LYS A 128 -10.80 -15.52 15.97
C LYS A 128 -9.56 -15.90 16.81
N GLY A 129 -8.54 -15.07 16.75
CA GLY A 129 -7.24 -15.27 17.39
C GLY A 129 -6.21 -14.29 16.85
N LEU A 130 -5.29 -13.85 17.71
CA LEU A 130 -4.15 -13.02 17.32
C LEU A 130 -2.95 -13.91 16.98
N HIS A 131 -2.06 -13.41 16.13
CA HIS A 131 -0.81 -14.09 15.71
C HIS A 131 -1.04 -15.53 15.20
N GLN A 132 -2.09 -15.73 14.42
CA GLN A 132 -2.38 -17.02 13.78
C GLN A 132 -1.51 -17.21 12.54
N GLU A 133 -1.02 -18.42 12.34
CA GLU A 133 -0.27 -18.78 11.14
C GLU A 133 -1.20 -19.44 10.11
N PHE A 134 -1.29 -18.84 8.93
CA PHE A 134 -1.89 -19.47 7.76
C PHE A 134 -0.81 -20.13 6.92
N ARG A 135 -1.03 -21.39 6.56
CA ARG A 135 -0.30 -22.08 5.50
C ARG A 135 -1.29 -22.74 4.55
N GLN A 136 -1.13 -22.45 3.26
CA GLN A 136 -1.97 -23.01 2.22
C GLN A 136 -1.89 -24.55 2.20
N PRO A 137 -3.02 -25.28 2.01
CA PRO A 137 -3.02 -26.73 1.91
C PRO A 137 -2.15 -27.24 0.75
N SER A 138 -1.35 -28.28 1.00
CA SER A 138 -0.60 -28.97 -0.04
C SER A 138 -1.48 -29.43 -1.20
N ARG A 139 -0.88 -29.53 -2.39
CA ARG A 139 -1.49 -29.81 -3.70
C ARG A 139 -2.41 -28.72 -4.25
N THR A 140 -2.47 -27.57 -3.59
CA THR A 140 -3.25 -26.41 -4.07
C THR A 140 -2.40 -25.22 -4.48
N GLY A 141 -1.07 -25.34 -4.37
CA GLY A 141 -0.10 -24.32 -4.75
C GLY A 141 0.04 -24.10 -6.26
N ILE A 142 0.92 -23.19 -6.66
CA ILE A 142 1.14 -22.82 -8.07
C ILE A 142 2.57 -23.11 -8.53
N ALA A 143 2.71 -23.69 -9.73
CA ALA A 143 4.00 -23.93 -10.36
C ALA A 143 4.53 -22.66 -11.08
N LEU A 144 5.12 -21.75 -10.30
CA LEU A 144 5.59 -20.43 -10.74
C LEU A 144 6.58 -20.47 -11.91
N HIS A 145 7.31 -21.58 -12.09
CA HIS A 145 8.30 -21.76 -13.15
C HIS A 145 7.73 -21.75 -14.58
N TYR A 146 6.41 -21.95 -14.76
CA TYR A 146 5.77 -21.92 -16.08
C TYR A 146 5.41 -20.50 -16.57
N PHE A 147 5.57 -19.47 -15.74
CA PHE A 147 5.20 -18.09 -16.04
C PHE A 147 6.44 -17.23 -16.26
N SER A 148 6.35 -16.18 -17.08
CA SER A 148 7.46 -15.26 -17.27
C SER A 148 7.65 -14.37 -16.03
N LEU A 149 8.86 -13.85 -15.82
CA LEU A 149 9.09 -12.89 -14.75
C LEU A 149 8.31 -11.59 -14.96
N ASP A 150 7.95 -11.25 -16.20
CA ASP A 150 7.14 -10.08 -16.48
C ASP A 150 5.68 -10.29 -16.03
N ASP A 151 5.10 -11.46 -16.30
CA ASP A 151 3.74 -11.82 -15.81
C ASP A 151 3.69 -11.88 -14.28
N LEU A 152 4.81 -12.29 -13.65
CA LEU A 152 4.94 -12.45 -12.22
C LEU A 152 5.24 -11.14 -11.46
N SER A 153 5.93 -10.18 -12.06
CA SER A 153 6.41 -8.98 -11.35
C SER A 153 5.67 -7.68 -11.70
N ASN A 154 5.05 -7.59 -12.88
CA ASN A 154 4.43 -6.35 -13.36
C ASN A 154 2.95 -6.25 -12.95
N SER A 155 2.67 -5.61 -11.81
CA SER A 155 1.32 -5.09 -11.49
C SER A 155 0.94 -3.84 -12.30
N SER A 156 1.79 -3.42 -13.26
CA SER A 156 1.62 -2.19 -14.06
C SER A 156 1.35 -2.46 -15.54
N SER A 157 1.04 -3.71 -15.90
CA SER A 157 0.48 -4.02 -17.22
C SER A 157 -0.92 -3.42 -17.34
N ARG A 158 -1.41 -3.27 -18.57
CA ARG A 158 -2.69 -2.58 -18.90
C ARG A 158 -3.96 -3.26 -18.40
N GLU A 159 -3.84 -4.31 -17.59
CA GLU A 159 -4.86 -5.34 -17.41
C GLU A 159 -5.28 -5.56 -15.95
N ASP A 160 -4.62 -4.88 -14.99
CA ASP A 160 -4.89 -4.93 -13.55
C ASP A 160 -4.90 -6.37 -12.97
N VAL A 161 -3.97 -7.20 -13.44
CA VAL A 161 -3.82 -8.62 -13.05
C VAL A 161 -2.73 -8.78 -11.99
N PHE A 162 -3.02 -9.56 -10.96
CA PHE A 162 -2.10 -9.86 -9.87
C PHE A 162 -1.84 -11.38 -9.78
N PRO A 163 -0.58 -11.85 -9.77
CA PRO A 163 -0.24 -13.27 -9.72
C PRO A 163 -0.81 -13.99 -8.51
N ILE A 164 -0.86 -13.31 -7.36
CA ILE A 164 -1.43 -13.82 -6.12
C ILE A 164 -2.31 -12.72 -5.51
N VAL A 165 -3.54 -13.08 -5.16
CA VAL A 165 -4.45 -12.25 -4.37
C VAL A 165 -4.92 -13.07 -3.17
N ILE A 166 -4.82 -12.47 -1.99
CA ILE A 166 -5.27 -13.06 -0.72
C ILE A 166 -6.45 -12.22 -0.24
N SER A 167 -7.63 -12.85 -0.13
CA SER A 167 -8.81 -12.23 0.44
C SER A 167 -9.13 -12.87 1.78
N ALA A 168 -9.05 -12.12 2.87
CA ALA A 168 -9.49 -12.53 4.19
C ALA A 168 -10.88 -11.95 4.46
N ASP A 169 -11.92 -12.79 4.41
CA ASP A 169 -13.31 -12.40 4.66
C ASP A 169 -13.75 -12.76 6.07
N THR A 170 -14.45 -11.85 6.74
CA THR A 170 -14.98 -12.05 8.09
C THR A 170 -16.46 -12.42 8.06
N CYS A 171 -16.88 -13.29 8.97
CA CYS A 171 -18.30 -13.62 9.12
C CYS A 171 -19.03 -12.50 9.87
N SER A 172 -20.28 -12.22 9.47
CA SER A 172 -21.15 -11.30 10.21
C SER A 172 -21.40 -11.80 11.64
N THR A 173 -20.81 -11.13 12.63
CA THR A 173 -21.01 -11.48 14.03
C THR A 173 -22.18 -10.71 14.64
N PRO A 174 -23.14 -11.37 15.31
CA PRO A 174 -24.11 -10.68 16.16
C PRO A 174 -23.41 -10.16 17.42
N TYR A 175 -23.15 -8.85 17.45
CA TYR A 175 -22.68 -8.16 18.65
C TYR A 175 -23.89 -7.82 19.53
N VAL A 176 -23.97 -8.41 20.73
CA VAL A 176 -25.05 -8.14 21.69
C VAL A 176 -24.60 -7.05 22.63
N PHE A 177 -25.23 -5.88 22.54
CA PHE A 177 -25.03 -4.78 23.49
C PHE A 177 -26.38 -4.33 24.03
N SER A 178 -26.52 -4.31 25.36
CA SER A 178 -27.74 -3.85 26.06
C SER A 178 -29.04 -4.45 25.49
N ASP A 179 -29.07 -5.78 25.38
CA ASP A 179 -30.23 -6.58 24.94
C ASP A 179 -30.71 -6.28 23.49
N ARG A 180 -29.83 -5.72 22.65
CA ARG A 180 -30.02 -5.61 21.20
C ARG A 180 -28.89 -6.28 20.43
N SER A 181 -29.27 -7.07 19.43
CA SER A 181 -28.32 -7.66 18.46
C SER A 181 -28.05 -6.69 17.32
N TYR A 182 -26.81 -6.25 17.21
CA TYR A 182 -26.30 -5.53 16.05
C TYR A 182 -25.49 -6.51 15.22
N LEU A 183 -25.89 -6.76 13.96
CA LEU A 183 -25.02 -7.48 13.03
C LEU A 183 -23.93 -6.52 12.58
N LEU A 184 -22.67 -6.80 12.92
CA LEU A 184 -21.55 -6.12 12.29
C LEU A 184 -21.50 -6.54 10.82
N ALA A 185 -21.39 -5.55 9.93
CA ALA A 185 -21.21 -5.80 8.51
C ALA A 185 -19.90 -6.59 8.29
N PRO A 186 -19.89 -7.60 7.42
CA PRO A 186 -18.70 -8.39 7.16
C PRO A 186 -17.64 -7.48 6.51
N GLN A 187 -16.46 -7.42 7.11
CA GLN A 187 -15.29 -6.79 6.52
C GLN A 187 -14.51 -7.80 5.68
N MET A 188 -13.80 -7.30 4.68
CA MET A 188 -12.84 -8.09 3.91
C MET A 188 -11.53 -7.32 3.76
N GLN A 189 -10.41 -7.96 4.07
CA GLN A 189 -9.09 -7.43 3.74
C GLN A 189 -8.57 -8.13 2.48
N ILE A 190 -8.09 -7.35 1.50
CA ILE A 190 -7.50 -7.86 0.26
C ILE A 190 -6.01 -7.49 0.25
N THR A 191 -5.14 -8.47 0.03
CA THR A 191 -3.70 -8.28 -0.13
C THR A 191 -3.28 -8.70 -1.54
N GLN A 192 -2.79 -7.73 -2.31
CA GLN A 192 -2.29 -7.93 -3.68
C GLN A 192 -0.80 -8.19 -3.67
N VAL A 193 -0.37 -9.23 -4.39
CA VAL A 193 0.99 -9.76 -4.30
C VAL A 193 1.53 -10.01 -5.71
N VAL A 194 2.71 -9.45 -5.97
CA VAL A 194 3.55 -9.82 -7.12
C VAL A 194 4.63 -10.79 -6.66
N VAL A 195 5.16 -11.56 -7.59
CA VAL A 195 6.25 -12.51 -7.35
C VAL A 195 7.53 -11.98 -8.00
N ALA A 196 8.56 -11.79 -7.18
CA ALA A 196 9.91 -11.50 -7.64
C ALA A 196 10.76 -12.79 -7.63
N LYS A 197 11.90 -12.75 -8.32
CA LYS A 197 12.92 -13.80 -8.27
C LYS A 197 14.22 -13.19 -7.77
N ASN A 198 14.75 -13.73 -6.68
CA ASN A 198 16.01 -13.28 -6.09
C ASN A 198 17.21 -13.66 -6.97
N HIS A 199 18.39 -13.09 -6.69
CA HIS A 199 19.64 -13.41 -7.39
C HIS A 199 19.97 -14.91 -7.36
N ASP A 200 19.63 -15.60 -6.26
CA ASP A 200 19.84 -17.04 -6.07
C ASP A 200 18.81 -17.92 -6.82
N GLY A 201 17.89 -17.30 -7.57
CA GLY A 201 16.86 -18.00 -8.35
C GLY A 201 15.63 -18.43 -7.56
N HIS A 202 15.56 -18.19 -6.25
CA HIS A 202 14.35 -18.44 -5.46
C HIS A 202 13.27 -17.37 -5.70
N PHE A 203 12.00 -17.80 -5.79
CA PHE A 203 10.86 -16.89 -5.84
C PHE A 203 10.55 -16.30 -4.47
N THR A 204 10.18 -15.03 -4.45
CA THR A 204 9.73 -14.30 -3.26
C THR A 204 8.43 -13.56 -3.57
N ALA A 205 7.47 -13.62 -2.65
CA ALA A 205 6.27 -12.81 -2.73
C ALA A 205 6.55 -11.39 -2.22
N LYS A 206 5.95 -10.40 -2.87
CA LYS A 206 6.05 -8.99 -2.53
C LYS A 206 4.64 -8.39 -2.54
N VAL A 207 4.17 -7.98 -1.37
CA VAL A 207 2.92 -7.23 -1.24
C VAL A 207 3.08 -5.87 -1.91
N VAL A 208 2.18 -5.54 -2.84
CA VAL A 208 2.16 -4.26 -3.56
C VAL A 208 1.04 -3.33 -3.09
N ARG A 209 -0.06 -3.89 -2.58
CA ARG A 209 -1.22 -3.14 -2.09
C ARG A 209 -1.95 -3.97 -1.04
N GLN A 210 -2.46 -3.31 -0.01
CA GLN A 210 -3.44 -3.88 0.91
C GLN A 210 -4.66 -2.97 1.01
N LEU A 211 -5.83 -3.57 1.10
CA LEU A 211 -7.11 -2.89 1.07
C LEU A 211 -7.99 -3.43 2.20
N LEU A 212 -8.69 -2.55 2.91
CA LEU A 212 -9.74 -2.90 3.85
C LEU A 212 -11.08 -2.47 3.27
N CYS A 213 -11.94 -3.43 2.95
CA CYS A 213 -13.27 -3.21 2.39
C CYS A 213 -14.35 -3.38 3.46
N THR A 214 -15.22 -2.40 3.57
CA THR A 214 -16.36 -2.35 4.49
C THR A 214 -17.60 -1.85 3.75
N ASP A 215 -18.71 -2.57 3.80
CA ASP A 215 -19.94 -2.29 3.05
C ASP A 215 -19.64 -2.05 1.55
N ASP A 216 -19.72 -0.80 1.09
CA ASP A 216 -19.50 -0.38 -0.30
C ASP A 216 -18.15 0.33 -0.55
N THR A 217 -17.28 0.45 0.46
CA THR A 217 -16.03 1.25 0.38
C THR A 217 -14.79 0.44 0.72
N CYS A 218 -13.77 0.51 -0.14
CA CYS A 218 -12.44 -0.05 0.11
C CYS A 218 -11.42 1.07 0.39
N TYR A 219 -10.68 0.93 1.48
CA TYR A 219 -9.63 1.84 1.92
C TYR A 219 -8.26 1.21 1.70
N GLU A 220 -7.35 1.91 1.05
CA GLU A 220 -5.97 1.43 0.89
C GLU A 220 -5.19 1.59 2.21
N LEU A 221 -4.69 0.48 2.73
CA LEU A 221 -3.90 0.43 3.95
C LEU A 221 -2.46 0.89 3.66
N ARG A 222 -2.00 1.89 4.41
CA ARG A 222 -0.67 2.49 4.28
C ARG A 222 -0.03 2.63 5.65
N ASP A 223 1.27 2.35 5.73
CA ASP A 223 2.04 2.57 6.96
C ASP A 223 2.16 4.07 7.22
N ILE A 224 1.55 4.53 8.32
CA ILE A 224 1.60 5.94 8.72
C ILE A 224 2.90 6.32 9.47
N TYR A 225 3.74 5.33 9.81
CA TYR A 225 5.07 5.52 10.40
C TYR A 225 6.09 4.60 9.72
N GLY A 226 7.10 5.18 9.08
CA GLY A 226 8.05 4.50 8.18
C GLY A 226 9.11 3.61 8.84
N LEU A 227 8.72 2.75 9.80
CA LEU A 227 9.61 1.80 10.47
C LEU A 227 9.86 0.51 9.66
N GLY A 228 9.07 0.26 8.60
CA GLY A 228 9.09 -0.98 7.80
C GLY A 228 10.13 -1.06 6.66
N LYS A 229 11.30 -0.41 6.77
CA LYS A 229 12.39 -0.55 5.78
C LYS A 229 13.79 -0.57 6.41
N SER A 230 14.20 -1.73 6.92
CA SER A 230 15.61 -2.08 7.11
C SER A 230 16.24 -2.44 5.76
N GLY A 231 16.63 -1.42 4.98
CA GLY A 231 17.50 -1.63 3.82
C GLY A 231 18.90 -2.11 4.26
N PRO A 232 19.59 -2.98 3.50
CA PRO A 232 20.90 -3.47 3.87
C PRO A 232 21.94 -2.34 3.71
N GLY A 233 22.47 -1.81 4.81
CA GLY A 233 23.57 -0.84 4.74
C GLY A 233 23.75 0.15 5.90
N PHE A 234 22.81 0.25 6.85
CA PHE A 234 23.00 1.10 8.03
C PHE A 234 23.33 0.26 9.27
N ASN A 235 24.54 0.47 9.79
CA ASN A 235 25.03 -0.17 10.99
C ASN A 235 24.16 0.21 12.20
N ASP A 236 23.61 -0.78 12.91
CA ASP A 236 22.92 -0.54 14.16
C ASP A 236 23.91 -0.16 15.26
N SER A 237 24.04 1.14 15.47
CA SER A 237 24.61 1.72 16.69
C SER A 237 23.55 2.58 17.40
N GLY A 238 22.41 1.97 17.73
CA GLY A 238 21.54 2.29 18.86
C GLY A 238 21.15 3.76 19.09
N SER A 239 19.97 4.18 18.60
CA SER A 239 19.37 5.48 18.98
C SER A 239 17.83 5.51 19.08
N GLY A 240 17.12 4.39 18.90
CA GLY A 240 15.65 4.39 18.94
C GLY A 240 15.05 4.74 20.32
N LYS A 241 15.60 4.17 21.39
CA LYS A 241 15.10 4.30 22.77
C LYS A 241 15.38 5.67 23.39
N ASP A 242 16.48 6.31 23.02
CA ASP A 242 16.89 7.60 23.58
C ASP A 242 16.27 8.78 22.82
N CYS A 243 16.02 8.66 21.51
CA CYS A 243 15.17 9.61 20.78
C CYS A 243 13.73 9.67 21.33
N ALA A 244 13.13 8.52 21.68
CA ALA A 244 11.79 8.48 22.28
C ALA A 244 11.74 9.14 23.68
N LYS A 245 12.84 9.08 24.46
CA LYS A 245 12.97 9.81 25.73
C LYS A 245 13.23 11.30 25.52
N ALA A 246 14.07 11.68 24.57
CA ALA A 246 14.35 13.07 24.24
C ALA A 246 13.09 13.82 23.79
N LEU A 247 12.25 13.20 22.94
CA LEU A 247 10.98 13.78 22.48
C LEU A 247 9.97 13.99 23.62
N ARG A 248 9.97 13.12 24.65
CA ARG A 248 9.13 13.28 25.86
C ARG A 248 9.62 14.41 26.78
N LEU A 249 10.90 14.77 26.74
CA LEU A 249 11.51 15.76 27.64
C LEU A 249 11.64 17.16 27.04
N GLN A 250 11.66 17.31 25.71
CA GLN A 250 11.91 18.60 25.04
C GLN A 250 10.67 19.35 24.54
N SER A 251 9.47 18.78 24.72
CA SER A 251 8.23 19.40 24.24
C SER A 251 7.18 19.43 25.33
N ASN A 252 7.01 20.60 25.98
CA ASN A 252 5.76 20.93 26.68
C ASN A 252 4.63 21.27 25.70
N LYS A 253 4.75 20.90 24.42
CA LYS A 253 3.73 21.10 23.38
C LYS A 253 3.18 19.76 22.92
N CYS A 254 1.86 19.71 22.74
CA CYS A 254 1.16 18.55 22.21
C CYS A 254 1.67 18.24 20.79
N PRO A 255 2.13 17.00 20.49
CA PRO A 255 2.60 16.67 19.15
C PRO A 255 1.49 16.68 18.08
N VAL A 256 0.21 16.66 18.52
CA VAL A 256 -0.97 16.67 17.62
C VAL A 256 -1.39 18.11 17.28
N CYS A 257 -1.67 18.97 18.27
CA CYS A 257 -2.16 20.34 18.05
C CYS A 257 -1.11 21.45 18.22
N ARG A 258 0.11 21.14 18.69
CA ARG A 258 1.22 22.06 18.99
C ARG A 258 0.96 23.10 20.10
N GLU A 259 -0.21 23.06 20.75
CA GLU A 259 -0.52 23.85 21.95
C GLU A 259 0.27 23.36 23.17
N ILE A 260 0.43 24.23 24.17
CA ILE A 260 1.18 23.91 25.39
C ILE A 260 0.34 22.97 26.29
N ILE A 261 0.95 21.88 26.73
CA ILE A 261 0.38 20.94 27.69
C ILE A 261 0.54 21.55 29.09
N GLU A 262 -0.55 22.08 29.65
CA GLU A 262 -0.53 22.71 30.98
C GLU A 262 -0.56 21.70 32.14
N SER A 263 -1.09 20.49 31.90
CA SER A 263 -1.11 19.39 32.88
C SER A 263 -1.13 18.03 32.20
N LEU A 264 -0.67 17.00 32.92
CA LEU A 264 -0.73 15.59 32.50
C LEU A 264 -1.65 14.83 33.46
N LEU A 265 -2.54 14.02 32.91
CA LEU A 265 -3.39 13.12 33.71
C LEU A 265 -2.65 11.80 33.94
N GLU A 266 -2.24 11.54 35.18
CA GLU A 266 -1.62 10.27 35.56
C GLU A 266 -2.71 9.23 35.87
N ILE A 267 -2.94 8.30 34.94
CA ILE A 267 -3.87 7.18 35.13
C ILE A 267 -3.11 6.05 35.81
N LYS A 268 -3.38 5.87 37.12
CA LYS A 268 -2.81 4.77 37.89
C LYS A 268 -3.48 3.46 37.51
N THR A 269 -2.75 2.56 36.87
CA THR A 269 -3.20 1.19 36.62
C THR A 269 -2.86 0.31 37.82
N ASP A 270 -3.85 -0.06 38.62
CA ASP A 270 -3.67 -1.03 39.69
C ASP A 270 -3.47 -2.43 39.08
N ASN A 271 -2.20 -2.80 38.93
CA ASN A 271 -1.77 -4.05 38.34
C ASN A 271 -1.97 -5.18 39.38
N THR A 272 -3.18 -5.72 39.45
CA THR A 272 -3.57 -6.74 40.44
C THR A 272 -3.40 -8.16 39.91
N GLU A 273 -2.21 -8.74 40.08
CA GLU A 273 -2.10 -10.18 40.37
C GLU A 273 -0.79 -10.55 41.07
N SER A 274 -0.87 -11.59 41.91
CA SER A 274 0.19 -12.26 42.68
C SER A 274 0.82 -11.52 43.89
N GLU A 275 0.84 -12.25 45.02
CA GLU A 275 1.26 -11.85 46.36
C GLU A 275 2.78 -11.90 46.55
N ILE A 276 3.34 -11.18 47.55
CA ILE A 276 4.25 -11.73 48.58
C ILE A 276 4.65 -10.64 49.62
N TYR A 277 4.30 -10.92 50.88
CA TYR A 277 4.86 -10.45 52.16
C TYR A 277 5.60 -9.10 52.26
N SER A 278 5.04 -8.19 53.06
CA SER A 278 5.78 -7.39 54.05
C SER A 278 4.87 -6.91 55.19
N LEU A 279 5.23 -7.25 56.44
CA LEU A 279 4.56 -6.84 57.67
C LEU A 279 5.08 -5.47 58.16
N SER A 280 4.19 -4.53 58.50
CA SER A 280 4.42 -3.60 59.63
C SER A 280 3.14 -2.90 60.12
N VAL A 281 2.90 -2.99 61.43
CA VAL A 281 1.90 -2.28 62.26
C VAL A 281 2.45 -0.86 62.61
N ILE A 282 1.76 0.18 63.11
CA ILE A 282 0.63 0.32 64.06
C ILE A 282 -0.17 1.62 63.75
N ALA A 283 -1.49 1.62 64.06
CA ALA A 283 -2.44 2.75 64.23
C ALA A 283 -2.97 3.48 62.98
#